data_AF-A0A2M7KEX8-F1
#
_entry.id   AF-A0A2M7KEX8-F1
#
_cell.length_a   1.000
_cell.length_b   1.000
_cell.length_c   1.000
_cell.angle_alpha   90.00
_cell.angle_beta   90.00
_cell.angle_gamma   90.00
#
_symmetry.space_group_name_H-M   'P 1'
#
loop_
_entity.id
_entity.type
_entity.pdbx_description
1 polymer ?
#
loop_
_entity_poly.entity_id
_entity_poly.type
_entity_poly.pdbx_seq_one_letter_code
_entity_poly.pdbx_strand_id
1 'polypeptide(L)'
;MLFAPEEFARLEAEPFRVLRHFPFATTVREALARGDFGTGKAEAATLDLPEESPSDSGSTPGWGQPELTRLALLALRAESLAAQRTPLAFLGRPQEVEDAIAAAWPALPTPLRPHCSFDTYFYRCNLVATCYWGVGLLDEPANPNLPVVEAASQAVRKTPIPNPSNAYERWIAASIEAGHLPEATIQRDHAFAVCCFLERQTYETGLLDATSADTVQSVFATSPELVRDRLQARIGELLPAKLASRAFEHVRPRLGAPQVWDRLRHGFQVPEVLETLRASYESQQFSRPDGAERAELAQLLEANDNVPLALLSACWSRRKEQLRQQLDGLEESEYRAFVQLALSNNLTDPGALLVEGRGQQFVSAYLAATLRDERDVPALVEALLRTRNANCLPQLRKHLTDLTDRELKRLEGIAAENATVPPAFGEAVAAALASLPLPGGVTGVFRKLFRR
;
A
#
# COMPACT_ATOMS: atom_id res chain seq x y z
N MET A 1 -40.40 20.42 -15.27
CA MET A 1 -41.09 19.37 -14.49
C MET A 1 -40.65 19.50 -13.05
N LEU A 2 -41.52 19.22 -12.09
CA LEU A 2 -41.18 19.21 -10.67
C LEU A 2 -41.47 17.80 -10.16
N PHE A 3 -40.50 17.18 -9.50
CA PHE A 3 -40.62 15.86 -8.90
C PHE A 3 -40.59 15.98 -7.39
N ALA A 4 -41.24 15.06 -6.67
CA ALA A 4 -40.90 14.88 -5.26
C ALA A 4 -39.42 14.43 -5.18
N PRO A 5 -38.63 14.95 -4.22
CA PRO A 5 -37.21 14.60 -4.10
C PRO A 5 -36.95 13.09 -4.06
N GLU A 6 -37.82 12.34 -3.38
CA GLU A 6 -37.71 10.90 -3.21
C GLU A 6 -37.97 10.13 -4.52
N GLU A 7 -38.85 10.64 -5.38
CA GLU A 7 -39.18 10.04 -6.66
C GLU A 7 -38.05 10.23 -7.67
N PHE A 8 -37.44 11.43 -7.69
CA PHE A 8 -36.30 11.67 -8.56
C PHE A 8 -35.07 10.87 -8.13
N ALA A 9 -34.88 10.68 -6.82
CA ALA A 9 -33.83 9.81 -6.28
C ALA A 9 -34.03 8.33 -6.69
N ARG A 10 -35.28 7.83 -6.72
CA ARG A 10 -35.60 6.47 -7.21
C ARG A 10 -35.26 6.26 -8.69
N LEU A 11 -35.23 7.33 -9.47
CA LEU A 11 -34.79 7.31 -10.87
C LEU A 11 -33.28 7.54 -11.00
N GLU A 12 -32.52 7.44 -9.91
CA GLU A 12 -31.09 7.73 -9.86
C GLU A 12 -30.77 9.13 -10.42
N ALA A 13 -31.69 10.07 -10.23
CA ALA A 13 -31.63 11.41 -10.80
C ALA A 13 -31.48 11.45 -12.34
N GLU A 14 -31.94 10.45 -13.09
CA GLU A 14 -31.85 10.40 -14.55
C GLU A 14 -33.04 11.08 -15.26
N PRO A 15 -32.89 12.30 -15.81
CA PRO A 15 -34.00 13.02 -16.41
C PRO A 15 -34.44 12.44 -17.77
N PHE A 16 -33.55 11.75 -18.49
CA PHE A 16 -33.84 11.26 -19.85
C PHE A 16 -34.90 10.16 -19.89
N ARG A 17 -35.03 9.36 -18.81
CA ARG A 17 -36.12 8.40 -18.67
C ARG A 17 -37.47 9.11 -18.69
N VAL A 18 -37.57 10.28 -18.07
CA VAL A 18 -38.79 11.07 -18.13
C VAL A 18 -38.91 11.77 -19.47
N LEU A 19 -37.84 12.41 -19.97
CA LEU A 19 -37.90 13.19 -21.23
C LEU A 19 -38.35 12.35 -22.44
N ARG A 20 -37.93 11.09 -22.52
CA ARG A 20 -38.25 10.21 -23.65
C ARG A 20 -39.65 9.60 -23.61
N HIS A 21 -40.25 9.49 -22.42
CA HIS A 21 -41.52 8.81 -22.21
C HIS A 21 -42.66 9.77 -21.87
N PHE A 22 -42.36 10.96 -21.34
CA PHE A 22 -43.36 11.91 -20.94
C PHE A 22 -44.05 12.50 -22.18
N PRO A 23 -45.39 12.53 -22.24
CA PRO A 23 -46.12 13.02 -23.40
C PRO A 23 -46.12 14.55 -23.40
N PHE A 24 -45.00 15.20 -23.70
CA PHE A 24 -44.93 16.67 -23.73
C PHE A 24 -45.96 17.29 -24.67
N ALA A 25 -46.47 18.46 -24.28
CA ALA A 25 -47.28 19.26 -25.18
C ALA A 25 -46.41 19.74 -26.34
N THR A 26 -46.85 19.46 -27.56
CA THR A 26 -46.14 19.84 -28.79
C THR A 26 -46.64 21.19 -29.33
N THR A 27 -47.75 21.69 -28.80
CA THR A 27 -48.33 22.99 -29.15
C THR A 27 -48.72 23.79 -27.91
N VAL A 28 -48.74 25.12 -28.04
CA VAL A 28 -49.26 26.02 -26.99
C VAL A 28 -50.70 25.66 -26.62
N ARG A 29 -51.52 25.26 -27.60
CA ARG A 29 -52.91 24.86 -27.35
C ARG A 29 -53.00 23.62 -26.45
N GLU A 30 -52.18 22.61 -26.69
CA GLU A 30 -52.09 21.42 -25.84
C GLU A 30 -51.61 21.76 -24.43
N ALA A 31 -50.61 22.64 -24.32
CA ALA A 31 -50.10 23.09 -23.02
C ALA A 31 -51.18 23.82 -22.22
N LEU A 32 -51.89 24.76 -22.86
CA LEU A 32 -52.99 25.51 -22.25
C LEU A 32 -54.18 24.61 -21.88
N ALA A 33 -54.46 23.57 -22.66
CA ALA A 33 -55.53 22.61 -22.37
C ALA A 33 -55.25 21.74 -21.13
N ARG A 34 -53.99 21.63 -20.70
CA ARG A 34 -53.57 20.88 -19.52
C ARG A 34 -53.52 21.71 -18.24
N GLY A 35 -53.69 23.03 -18.36
CA GLY A 35 -53.64 23.97 -17.24
C GLY A 35 -55.01 24.52 -16.88
N ASP A 36 -55.25 24.72 -15.58
CA ASP A 36 -56.38 25.51 -15.10
C ASP A 36 -55.96 26.99 -14.98
N PHE A 37 -56.55 27.83 -15.82
CA PHE A 37 -56.31 29.28 -15.83
C PHE A 37 -56.74 29.99 -14.55
N GLY A 38 -57.72 29.46 -13.81
CA GLY A 38 -58.21 30.05 -12.57
C GLY A 38 -57.23 29.88 -11.40
N THR A 39 -56.47 28.78 -11.39
CA THR A 39 -55.51 28.48 -10.33
C THR A 39 -54.05 28.65 -10.77
N GLY A 40 -53.80 28.75 -12.07
CA GLY A 40 -52.45 28.75 -12.64
C GLY A 40 -51.72 27.41 -12.48
N LYS A 41 -52.44 26.34 -12.12
CA LYS A 41 -51.89 25.01 -11.89
C LYS A 41 -52.19 24.08 -13.06
N ALA A 42 -51.23 23.24 -13.41
CA ALA A 42 -51.47 22.06 -14.25
C ALA A 42 -51.71 20.85 -13.34
N GLU A 43 -52.53 19.90 -13.79
CA GLU A 43 -52.71 18.64 -13.08
C GLU A 43 -51.40 17.84 -13.04
N ALA A 44 -51.20 17.10 -11.94
CA ALA A 44 -50.07 16.19 -11.85
C ALA A 44 -50.23 15.07 -12.88
N ALA A 45 -49.17 14.80 -13.64
CA ALA A 45 -49.15 13.69 -14.58
C ALA A 45 -48.45 12.50 -13.93
N THR A 46 -49.09 11.33 -13.98
CA THR A 46 -48.48 10.05 -13.63
C THR A 46 -47.85 9.45 -14.88
N LEU A 47 -46.63 8.95 -14.75
CA LEU A 47 -45.90 8.31 -15.84
C LEU A 47 -45.44 6.92 -15.39
N ASP A 48 -45.86 5.90 -16.14
CA ASP A 48 -45.33 4.56 -15.99
C ASP A 48 -44.00 4.48 -16.75
N LEU A 49 -42.91 4.38 -16.01
CA LEU A 49 -41.57 4.26 -16.57
C LEU A 49 -41.20 2.77 -16.67
N PRO A 50 -40.56 2.33 -17.77
CA PRO A 50 -40.02 0.98 -17.87
C PRO A 50 -38.98 0.76 -16.76
N GLU A 51 -38.89 -0.46 -16.20
CA GLU A 51 -37.97 -0.76 -15.09
C GLU A 51 -36.49 -0.57 -15.48
N GLU A 52 -36.11 -1.03 -16.67
CA GLU A 52 -34.76 -0.88 -17.23
C GLU A 52 -34.59 0.47 -17.95
N SER A 53 -33.48 1.17 -17.68
CA SER A 53 -33.11 2.38 -18.41
C SER A 53 -32.37 1.99 -19.70
N PRO A 54 -32.63 2.63 -20.85
CA PRO A 54 -31.81 2.48 -22.05
C PRO A 54 -30.33 2.77 -21.79
N SER A 55 -30.06 3.62 -20.80
CA SER A 55 -28.74 4.04 -20.33
C SER A 55 -28.00 2.94 -19.57
N ASP A 56 -28.70 1.93 -19.08
CA ASP A 56 -28.12 0.76 -18.41
C ASP A 56 -27.34 -0.11 -19.39
N SER A 57 -27.62 0.00 -20.69
CA SER A 57 -26.84 -0.66 -21.74
C SER A 57 -25.42 -0.09 -21.88
N GLY A 58 -25.16 1.10 -21.31
CA GLY A 58 -23.89 1.82 -21.44
C GLY A 58 -23.47 2.12 -22.89
N SER A 59 -24.37 1.91 -23.85
CA SER A 59 -24.10 2.12 -25.27
C SER A 59 -24.39 3.58 -25.63
N THR A 60 -23.39 4.26 -26.18
CA THR A 60 -23.48 5.65 -26.66
C THR A 60 -23.24 5.66 -28.17
N PRO A 61 -24.21 5.17 -28.97
CA PRO A 61 -24.00 4.95 -30.39
C PRO A 61 -23.54 6.23 -31.12
N GLY A 62 -22.46 6.08 -31.88
CA GLY A 62 -21.86 7.13 -32.71
C GLY A 62 -20.72 7.91 -32.04
N TRP A 63 -20.65 7.96 -30.71
CA TRP A 63 -19.57 8.69 -30.04
C TRP A 63 -18.25 7.91 -30.12
N GLY A 64 -17.21 8.54 -30.68
CA GLY A 64 -15.86 8.02 -30.58
C GLY A 64 -15.33 8.11 -29.14
N GLN A 65 -14.58 7.11 -28.68
CA GLN A 65 -14.03 7.06 -27.30
C GLN A 65 -13.33 8.37 -26.88
N PRO A 66 -12.47 9.02 -27.70
CA PRO A 66 -11.80 10.25 -27.27
C PRO A 66 -12.76 11.42 -27.00
N GLU A 67 -13.81 11.56 -27.82
CA GLU A 67 -14.80 12.63 -27.66
C GLU A 67 -15.75 12.32 -26.49
N LEU A 68 -16.09 11.04 -26.30
CA LEU A 68 -16.88 10.60 -25.16
C LEU A 68 -16.15 10.81 -23.83
N THR A 69 -14.85 10.51 -23.77
CA THR A 69 -14.01 10.79 -22.60
C THR A 69 -14.00 12.29 -22.27
N ARG A 70 -13.84 13.15 -23.28
CA ARG A 70 -13.90 14.62 -23.09
C ARG A 70 -15.24 15.06 -22.52
N LEU A 71 -16.33 14.59 -23.13
CA LEU A 71 -17.68 14.93 -22.70
C LEU A 71 -17.95 14.46 -21.26
N ALA A 72 -17.58 13.23 -20.94
CA ALA A 72 -17.71 12.67 -19.59
C ALA A 72 -16.94 13.49 -18.55
N LEU A 73 -15.68 13.86 -18.84
CA LEU A 73 -14.87 14.68 -17.93
C LEU A 73 -15.43 16.10 -17.75
N LEU A 74 -16.02 16.70 -18.78
CA LEU A 74 -16.71 17.98 -18.66
C LEU A 74 -17.98 17.85 -17.81
N ALA A 75 -18.75 16.78 -18.00
CA ALA A 75 -19.96 16.51 -17.23
C ALA A 75 -19.64 16.25 -15.74
N LEU A 76 -18.57 15.53 -15.43
CA LEU A 76 -18.12 15.31 -14.04
C LEU A 76 -17.73 16.62 -13.32
N ARG A 77 -17.51 17.69 -14.07
CA ARG A 77 -17.18 19.03 -13.56
C ARG A 77 -18.35 20.00 -13.65
N ALA A 78 -19.58 19.51 -13.87
CA ALA A 78 -20.78 20.32 -14.05
C ALA A 78 -20.95 21.38 -12.94
N GLU A 79 -20.75 21.01 -11.68
CA GLU A 79 -20.84 21.95 -10.55
C GLU A 79 -19.82 23.10 -10.67
N SER A 80 -18.56 22.77 -11.00
CA SER A 80 -17.50 23.76 -11.17
C SER A 80 -17.77 24.69 -12.35
N LEU A 81 -18.22 24.13 -13.48
CA LEU A 81 -18.58 24.89 -14.69
C LEU A 81 -19.76 25.84 -14.42
N ALA A 82 -20.79 25.36 -13.71
CA ALA A 82 -21.93 26.18 -13.31
C ALA A 82 -21.51 27.32 -12.36
N ALA A 83 -20.69 27.01 -11.35
CA ALA A 83 -20.18 28.01 -10.40
C ALA A 83 -19.32 29.09 -11.07
N GLN A 84 -18.55 28.72 -12.10
CA GLN A 84 -17.72 29.63 -12.89
C GLN A 84 -18.50 30.38 -13.97
N ARG A 85 -19.80 30.07 -14.17
CA ARG A 85 -20.64 30.63 -15.25
C ARG A 85 -20.05 30.36 -16.65
N THR A 86 -19.46 29.18 -16.81
CA THR A 86 -18.89 28.70 -18.08
C THR A 86 -19.60 27.42 -18.51
N PRO A 87 -20.89 27.51 -18.90
CA PRO A 87 -21.63 26.33 -19.33
C PRO A 87 -21.03 25.73 -20.60
N LEU A 88 -21.25 24.44 -20.78
CA LEU A 88 -20.99 23.71 -22.01
C LEU A 88 -22.06 24.07 -23.03
N ALA A 89 -21.65 24.67 -24.14
CA ALA A 89 -22.54 25.04 -25.23
C ALA A 89 -22.70 23.85 -26.19
N PHE A 90 -23.90 23.30 -26.29
CA PHE A 90 -24.24 22.23 -27.23
C PHE A 90 -24.88 22.84 -28.48
N LEU A 91 -24.25 22.67 -29.65
CA LEU A 91 -24.74 23.20 -30.91
C LEU A 91 -25.52 22.12 -31.66
N GLY A 92 -26.79 22.40 -31.96
CA GLY A 92 -27.63 21.49 -32.72
C GLY A 92 -29.11 21.69 -32.47
N ARG A 93 -29.91 20.80 -33.07
CA ARG A 93 -31.35 20.72 -32.81
C ARG A 93 -31.58 20.19 -31.39
N PRO A 94 -32.70 20.54 -30.73
CA PRO A 94 -32.97 20.12 -29.35
C PRO A 94 -32.80 18.61 -29.09
N GLN A 95 -33.23 17.76 -30.03
CA GLN A 95 -33.06 16.32 -29.92
C GLN A 95 -31.59 15.88 -29.98
N GLU A 96 -30.80 16.46 -30.89
CA GLU A 96 -29.37 16.17 -31.01
C GLU A 96 -28.64 16.58 -29.72
N VAL A 97 -29.01 17.74 -29.15
CA VAL A 97 -28.49 18.23 -27.87
C VAL A 97 -28.87 17.28 -26.74
N GLU A 98 -30.12 16.84 -26.66
CA GLU A 98 -30.55 15.86 -25.65
C GLU A 98 -29.74 14.57 -25.74
N ASP A 99 -29.58 14.02 -26.95
CA ASP A 99 -28.82 12.78 -27.19
C ASP A 99 -27.34 12.95 -26.82
N ALA A 100 -26.76 14.11 -27.12
CA ALA A 100 -25.38 14.44 -26.73
C ALA A 100 -25.20 14.52 -25.21
N ILE A 101 -26.11 15.18 -24.49
CA ILE A 101 -26.04 15.26 -23.02
C ILE A 101 -26.26 13.86 -22.41
N ALA A 102 -27.22 13.09 -22.94
CA ALA A 102 -27.49 11.73 -22.48
C ALA A 102 -26.29 10.79 -22.64
N ALA A 103 -25.43 11.01 -23.64
CA ALA A 103 -24.23 10.21 -23.83
C ALA A 103 -23.20 10.33 -22.68
N ALA A 104 -23.20 11.44 -21.93
CA ALA A 104 -22.33 11.61 -20.77
C ALA A 104 -22.83 10.85 -19.53
N TRP A 105 -24.13 10.56 -19.47
CA TRP A 105 -24.82 10.10 -18.26
C TRP A 105 -24.32 8.77 -17.68
N PRO A 106 -23.94 7.76 -18.49
CA PRO A 106 -23.43 6.49 -17.97
C PRO A 106 -22.13 6.65 -17.15
N ALA A 107 -21.35 7.70 -17.44
CA ALA A 107 -20.11 8.01 -16.73
C ALA A 107 -20.31 8.83 -15.43
N LEU A 108 -21.53 9.30 -15.16
CA LEU A 108 -21.84 10.15 -14.01
C LEU A 108 -22.33 9.33 -12.82
N PRO A 109 -21.60 9.33 -11.68
CA PRO A 109 -22.06 8.67 -10.48
C PRO A 109 -23.26 9.43 -9.89
N THR A 110 -24.16 8.70 -9.24
CA THR A 110 -25.45 9.21 -8.75
C THR A 110 -25.32 10.47 -7.90
N PRO A 111 -24.33 10.61 -6.98
CA PRO A 111 -24.15 11.83 -6.20
C PRO A 111 -23.84 13.10 -7.02
N LEU A 112 -23.31 12.97 -8.24
CA LEU A 112 -22.93 14.12 -9.08
C LEU A 112 -24.03 14.55 -10.06
N ARG A 113 -24.98 13.67 -10.36
CA ARG A 113 -26.08 13.92 -11.32
C ARG A 113 -26.94 15.15 -10.99
N PRO A 114 -27.26 15.48 -9.72
CA PRO A 114 -28.04 16.68 -9.41
C PRO A 114 -27.40 18.00 -9.86
N HIS A 115 -26.07 18.03 -10.02
CA HIS A 115 -25.35 19.20 -10.53
C HIS A 115 -25.39 19.32 -12.05
N CYS A 116 -25.89 18.30 -12.74
CA CYS A 116 -25.93 18.22 -14.19
C CYS A 116 -27.24 18.79 -14.78
N SER A 117 -27.66 19.98 -14.33
CA SER A 117 -28.82 20.71 -14.87
C SER A 117 -28.61 21.29 -16.29
N PHE A 118 -29.56 21.08 -17.20
CA PHE A 118 -29.41 21.52 -18.59
C PHE A 118 -30.68 22.13 -19.18
N ASP A 119 -30.51 22.85 -20.28
CA ASP A 119 -31.57 23.33 -21.17
C ASP A 119 -31.22 22.93 -22.61
N THR A 120 -32.06 22.13 -23.28
CA THR A 120 -31.82 21.67 -24.65
C THR A 120 -32.10 22.75 -25.71
N TYR A 121 -32.71 23.88 -25.32
CA TYR A 121 -33.06 24.96 -26.24
C TYR A 121 -33.01 26.35 -25.57
N PHE A 122 -31.80 26.83 -25.33
CA PHE A 122 -31.51 28.10 -24.68
C PHE A 122 -31.52 29.29 -25.68
N TYR A 123 -32.70 29.72 -26.12
CA TYR A 123 -32.84 30.76 -27.15
C TYR A 123 -33.05 32.17 -26.58
N ARG A 124 -32.20 33.13 -27.01
CA ARG A 124 -32.24 34.57 -26.61
C ARG A 124 -32.18 34.83 -25.10
N CYS A 125 -31.66 33.88 -24.33
CA CYS A 125 -31.42 34.03 -22.90
C CYS A 125 -29.98 34.49 -22.60
N ASN A 126 -29.74 35.01 -21.40
CA ASN A 126 -28.41 35.45 -21.00
C ASN A 126 -27.57 34.26 -20.51
N LEU A 127 -26.61 33.81 -21.34
CA LEU A 127 -25.70 32.71 -21.03
C LEU A 127 -24.89 32.91 -19.73
N VAL A 128 -24.59 34.15 -19.35
CA VAL A 128 -23.80 34.45 -18.15
C VAL A 128 -24.65 34.44 -16.87
N ALA A 129 -25.98 34.44 -17.00
CA ALA A 129 -26.92 34.43 -15.89
C ALA A 129 -27.55 33.04 -15.65
N THR A 130 -27.14 32.02 -16.41
CA THR A 130 -27.68 30.66 -16.26
C THR A 130 -27.04 29.92 -15.10
N CYS A 131 -27.81 29.00 -14.49
CA CYS A 131 -27.33 28.03 -13.52
C CYS A 131 -27.13 26.63 -14.13
N TYR A 132 -27.37 26.48 -15.44
CA TYR A 132 -27.18 25.22 -16.16
C TYR A 132 -25.71 24.95 -16.41
N TRP A 133 -25.28 23.69 -16.28
CA TRP A 133 -23.95 23.28 -16.76
C TRP A 133 -23.94 23.11 -18.28
N GLY A 134 -25.07 22.75 -18.89
CA GLY A 134 -25.19 22.48 -20.32
C GLY A 134 -26.34 23.27 -20.95
N VAL A 135 -26.08 23.94 -22.08
CA VAL A 135 -27.07 24.77 -22.79
C VAL A 135 -27.06 24.48 -24.28
N GLY A 136 -28.22 24.14 -24.83
CA GLY A 136 -28.44 23.91 -26.25
C GLY A 136 -28.63 25.22 -27.00
N LEU A 137 -27.86 25.42 -28.07
CA LEU A 137 -27.90 26.62 -28.91
C LEU A 137 -28.03 26.21 -30.38
N LEU A 138 -28.74 27.02 -31.17
CA LEU A 138 -28.81 26.84 -32.62
C LEU A 138 -27.56 27.40 -33.33
N ASP A 139 -26.95 28.42 -32.74
CA ASP A 139 -25.83 29.17 -33.32
C ASP A 139 -24.63 29.16 -32.35
N GLU A 140 -23.42 29.33 -32.88
CA GLU A 140 -22.21 29.44 -32.05
C GLU A 140 -22.36 30.59 -31.02
N PRO A 141 -21.97 30.37 -29.75
CA PRO A 141 -22.03 31.43 -28.75
C PRO A 141 -21.04 32.55 -29.08
N ALA A 142 -21.44 33.79 -28.79
CA ALA A 142 -20.58 34.96 -29.01
C ALA A 142 -19.30 34.96 -28.17
N ASN A 143 -19.27 34.22 -27.05
CA ASN A 143 -18.08 34.06 -26.22
C ASN A 143 -17.22 32.90 -26.76
N PRO A 144 -16.04 33.17 -27.36
CA PRO A 144 -15.19 32.13 -27.95
C PRO A 144 -14.53 31.21 -26.93
N ASN A 145 -14.55 31.56 -25.64
CA ASN A 145 -13.91 30.80 -24.57
C ASN A 145 -14.82 29.74 -23.96
N LEU A 146 -16.10 29.68 -24.35
CA LEU A 146 -16.98 28.62 -23.88
C LEU A 146 -16.59 27.29 -24.53
N PRO A 147 -16.53 26.18 -23.76
CA PRO A 147 -16.39 24.87 -24.35
C PRO A 147 -17.63 24.57 -25.21
N VAL A 148 -17.41 23.98 -26.40
CA VAL A 148 -18.47 23.75 -27.38
C VAL A 148 -18.55 22.26 -27.72
N VAL A 149 -19.76 21.72 -27.76
CA VAL A 149 -20.06 20.38 -28.26
C VAL A 149 -20.90 20.51 -29.52
N GLU A 150 -20.41 20.03 -30.64
CA GLU A 150 -21.23 19.86 -31.84
C GLU A 150 -22.07 18.59 -31.66
N ALA A 151 -23.36 18.76 -31.37
CA ALA A 151 -24.22 17.65 -31.00
C ALA A 151 -24.46 16.69 -32.19
N ALA A 152 -24.65 17.25 -33.39
CA ALA A 152 -24.89 16.46 -34.60
C ALA A 152 -23.68 15.62 -35.04
N SER A 153 -22.46 16.15 -34.89
CA SER A 153 -21.23 15.42 -35.23
C SER A 153 -20.59 14.73 -34.02
N GLN A 154 -21.21 14.80 -32.84
CA GLN A 154 -20.77 14.15 -31.60
C GLN A 154 -19.30 14.44 -31.27
N ALA A 155 -18.92 15.73 -31.31
CA ALA A 155 -17.54 16.16 -31.15
C ALA A 155 -17.42 17.35 -30.19
N VAL A 156 -16.41 17.31 -29.32
CA VAL A 156 -16.07 18.41 -28.40
C VAL A 156 -15.04 19.32 -29.08
N ARG A 157 -15.41 20.57 -29.37
CA ARG A 157 -14.59 21.58 -30.06
C ARG A 157 -14.08 22.64 -29.10
N LYS A 158 -12.98 23.29 -29.51
CA LYS A 158 -12.40 24.49 -28.86
C LYS A 158 -12.02 24.29 -27.38
N THR A 159 -11.84 23.05 -26.93
CA THR A 159 -11.40 22.71 -25.57
C THR A 159 -10.28 21.68 -25.65
N PRO A 160 -9.10 21.92 -25.06
CA PRO A 160 -8.12 20.86 -24.91
C PRO A 160 -8.75 19.73 -24.07
N ILE A 161 -8.37 18.47 -24.31
CA ILE A 161 -8.83 17.35 -23.49
C ILE A 161 -8.58 17.72 -22.02
N PRO A 162 -9.63 17.82 -21.19
CA PRO A 162 -9.40 18.08 -19.78
C PRO A 162 -8.61 16.90 -19.22
N ASN A 163 -7.45 17.15 -18.63
CA ASN A 163 -6.72 16.10 -17.93
C ASN A 163 -7.54 15.67 -16.70
N PRO A 164 -7.68 14.36 -16.44
CA PRO A 164 -8.32 13.88 -15.22
C PRO A 164 -7.68 14.49 -13.97
N SER A 165 -8.51 15.08 -13.12
CA SER A 165 -8.10 15.85 -11.94
C SER A 165 -8.13 15.03 -10.65
N ASN A 166 -9.00 14.01 -10.60
CA ASN A 166 -9.20 13.15 -9.44
C ASN A 166 -9.16 11.65 -9.84
N ALA A 167 -9.18 10.78 -8.85
CA ALA A 167 -9.07 9.33 -9.02
C ALA A 167 -10.24 8.75 -9.81
N TYR A 168 -11.46 9.27 -9.60
CA TYR A 168 -12.62 8.80 -10.33
C TYR A 168 -12.58 9.20 -11.81
N GLU A 169 -12.24 10.46 -12.11
CA GLU A 169 -12.02 10.95 -13.47
C GLU A 169 -10.95 10.12 -14.20
N ARG A 170 -9.86 9.73 -13.51
CA ARG A 170 -8.83 8.84 -14.09
C ARG A 170 -9.39 7.46 -14.41
N TRP A 171 -10.16 6.90 -13.48
CA TRP A 171 -10.76 5.58 -13.63
C TRP A 171 -11.76 5.52 -14.79
N ILE A 172 -12.71 6.45 -14.84
CA ILE A 172 -13.75 6.43 -15.87
C ILE A 172 -13.19 6.76 -17.27
N ALA A 173 -12.22 7.68 -17.37
CA ALA A 173 -11.54 7.96 -18.63
C ALA A 173 -10.84 6.71 -19.18
N ALA A 174 -10.09 5.99 -18.34
CA ALA A 174 -9.44 4.75 -18.72
C ALA A 174 -10.45 3.66 -19.13
N SER A 175 -11.59 3.56 -18.43
CA SER A 175 -12.66 2.62 -18.78
C SER A 175 -13.30 2.93 -20.13
N ILE A 176 -13.55 4.21 -20.45
CA ILE A 176 -14.10 4.63 -21.75
C ILE A 176 -13.10 4.34 -22.88
N GLU A 177 -11.83 4.69 -22.69
CA GLU A 177 -10.75 4.44 -23.65
C GLU A 177 -10.54 2.94 -23.92
N ALA A 178 -10.72 2.10 -22.89
CA ALA A 178 -10.69 0.65 -23.03
C ALA A 178 -11.96 0.05 -23.68
N GLY A 179 -13.01 0.85 -23.87
CA GLY A 179 -14.30 0.37 -24.40
C GLY A 179 -15.16 -0.38 -23.40
N HIS A 180 -14.89 -0.21 -22.10
CA HIS A 180 -15.60 -0.87 -20.99
C HIS A 180 -16.61 0.07 -20.30
N LEU A 181 -17.19 1.02 -21.05
CA LEU A 181 -18.19 1.93 -20.48
C LEU A 181 -19.44 1.18 -19.95
N PRO A 182 -19.97 0.13 -20.62
CA PRO A 182 -21.10 -0.63 -20.08
C PRO A 182 -20.81 -1.21 -18.69
N GLU A 183 -19.66 -1.87 -18.51
CA GLU A 183 -19.26 -2.43 -17.24
C GLU A 183 -19.00 -1.33 -16.19
N ALA A 184 -18.35 -0.23 -16.61
CA ALA A 184 -18.09 0.91 -15.74
C ALA A 184 -19.40 1.56 -15.25
N THR A 185 -20.43 1.59 -16.09
CA THR A 185 -21.75 2.17 -15.76
C THR A 185 -22.39 1.44 -14.58
N ILE A 186 -22.27 0.10 -14.54
CA ILE A 186 -22.78 -0.75 -13.45
C ILE A 186 -21.99 -0.50 -12.16
N GLN A 187 -20.68 -0.30 -12.26
CA GLN A 187 -19.79 -0.17 -11.11
C GLN A 187 -19.58 1.27 -10.63
N ARG A 188 -20.11 2.27 -11.35
CA ARG A 188 -19.73 3.68 -11.24
C ARG A 188 -19.84 4.23 -9.82
N ASP A 189 -20.91 3.90 -9.10
CA ASP A 189 -21.18 4.45 -7.77
C ASP A 189 -20.25 3.82 -6.71
N HIS A 190 -19.97 2.52 -6.85
CA HIS A 190 -18.98 1.83 -6.02
C HIS A 190 -17.56 2.35 -6.31
N ALA A 191 -17.19 2.50 -7.59
CA ALA A 191 -15.90 3.06 -7.99
C ALA A 191 -15.73 4.49 -7.47
N PHE A 192 -16.78 5.31 -7.54
CA PHE A 192 -16.80 6.66 -6.99
C PHE A 192 -16.58 6.65 -5.47
N ALA A 193 -17.28 5.78 -4.73
CA ALA A 193 -17.08 5.65 -3.28
C ALA A 193 -15.63 5.26 -2.93
N VAL A 194 -15.02 4.31 -3.65
CA VAL A 194 -13.60 3.93 -3.47
C VAL A 194 -12.67 5.11 -3.75
N CYS A 195 -12.89 5.83 -4.84
CA CYS A 195 -12.08 7.00 -5.21
C CYS A 195 -12.16 8.09 -4.14
N CYS A 196 -13.36 8.44 -3.69
CA CYS A 196 -13.57 9.40 -2.60
C CYS A 196 -12.89 8.95 -1.30
N PHE A 197 -12.95 7.66 -0.95
CA PHE A 197 -12.23 7.11 0.20
C PHE A 197 -10.71 7.26 0.09
N LEU A 198 -10.15 6.99 -1.09
CA LEU A 198 -8.73 7.16 -1.35
C LEU A 198 -8.31 8.64 -1.24
N GLU A 199 -9.14 9.56 -1.72
CA GLU A 199 -8.91 11.01 -1.70
C GLU A 199 -9.32 11.70 -0.39
N ARG A 200 -9.83 10.95 0.60
CA ARG A 200 -10.33 11.48 1.89
C ARG A 200 -11.48 12.48 1.74
N GLN A 201 -12.32 12.28 0.74
CA GLN A 201 -13.55 13.04 0.51
C GLN A 201 -14.74 12.35 1.18
N THR A 202 -15.90 13.00 1.19
CA THR A 202 -17.16 12.39 1.67
C THR A 202 -17.63 11.32 0.70
N TYR A 203 -18.10 10.19 1.23
CA TYR A 203 -18.65 9.07 0.46
C TYR A 203 -19.73 8.35 1.25
N GLU A 204 -20.51 7.52 0.56
CA GLU A 204 -21.51 6.66 1.17
C GLU A 204 -20.87 5.34 1.65
N THR A 205 -20.95 5.07 2.95
CA THR A 205 -20.32 3.88 3.55
C THR A 205 -20.93 2.57 3.04
N GLY A 206 -22.25 2.53 2.83
CA GLY A 206 -22.94 1.34 2.31
C GLY A 206 -22.42 0.89 0.94
N LEU A 207 -22.19 1.85 0.03
CA LEU A 207 -21.60 1.57 -1.29
C LEU A 207 -20.15 1.09 -1.19
N LEU A 208 -19.36 1.72 -0.31
CA LEU A 208 -17.97 1.31 -0.07
C LEU A 208 -17.89 -0.12 0.45
N ASP A 209 -18.76 -0.47 1.40
CA ASP A 209 -18.77 -1.77 2.05
C ASP A 209 -19.20 -2.89 1.10
N ALA A 210 -20.12 -2.59 0.18
CA ALA A 210 -20.62 -3.52 -0.84
C ALA A 210 -19.75 -3.58 -2.12
N THR A 211 -18.62 -2.85 -2.16
CA THR A 211 -17.75 -2.82 -3.36
C THR A 211 -17.09 -4.17 -3.62
N SER A 212 -17.16 -4.65 -4.87
CA SER A 212 -16.51 -5.89 -5.30
C SER A 212 -14.98 -5.77 -5.41
N ALA A 213 -14.28 -6.90 -5.33
CA ALA A 213 -12.83 -6.95 -5.51
C ALA A 213 -12.39 -6.45 -6.89
N ASP A 214 -13.19 -6.70 -7.94
CA ASP A 214 -12.89 -6.29 -9.31
C ASP A 214 -12.93 -4.76 -9.46
N THR A 215 -13.92 -4.10 -8.86
CA THR A 215 -14.01 -2.64 -8.87
C THR A 215 -12.81 -2.02 -8.14
N VAL A 216 -12.45 -2.56 -6.97
CA VAL A 216 -11.25 -2.12 -6.22
C VAL A 216 -9.99 -2.26 -7.05
N GLN A 217 -9.79 -3.42 -7.68
CA GLN A 217 -8.62 -3.68 -8.51
C GLN A 217 -8.55 -2.72 -9.70
N SER A 218 -9.69 -2.46 -10.35
CA SER A 218 -9.80 -1.52 -11.47
C SER A 218 -9.46 -0.09 -11.06
N VAL A 219 -9.97 0.38 -9.92
CA VAL A 219 -9.63 1.72 -9.38
C VAL A 219 -8.15 1.81 -8.97
N PHE A 220 -7.61 0.76 -8.35
CA PHE A 220 -6.21 0.75 -7.93
C PHE A 220 -5.24 0.81 -9.11
N ALA A 221 -5.60 0.16 -10.23
CA ALA A 221 -4.80 0.17 -11.45
C ALA A 221 -4.66 1.58 -12.07
N THR A 222 -5.67 2.44 -11.92
CA THR A 222 -5.67 3.79 -12.51
C THR A 222 -5.14 4.87 -11.56
N SER A 223 -4.98 4.56 -10.27
CA SER A 223 -4.45 5.48 -9.26
C SER A 223 -3.38 4.85 -8.34
N PRO A 224 -2.32 4.23 -8.88
CA PRO A 224 -1.35 3.47 -8.09
C PRO A 224 -0.58 4.34 -7.09
N GLU A 225 -0.26 5.59 -7.44
CA GLU A 225 0.44 6.52 -6.56
C GLU A 225 -0.42 6.92 -5.35
N LEU A 226 -1.72 7.15 -5.55
CA LEU A 226 -2.63 7.48 -4.45
C LEU A 226 -2.80 6.28 -3.49
N VAL A 227 -2.92 5.07 -4.03
CA VAL A 227 -2.96 3.83 -3.23
C VAL A 227 -1.65 3.66 -2.45
N ARG A 228 -0.50 3.89 -3.10
CA ARG A 228 0.82 3.85 -2.47
C ARG A 228 0.89 4.80 -1.27
N ASP A 229 0.53 6.06 -1.49
CA ASP A 229 0.63 7.10 -0.47
C ASP A 229 -0.34 6.85 0.70
N ARG A 230 -1.56 6.35 0.42
CA ARG A 230 -2.53 5.97 1.46
C ARG A 230 -2.05 4.78 2.28
N LEU A 231 -1.46 3.77 1.64
CA LEU A 231 -0.93 2.60 2.32
C LEU A 231 0.27 2.97 3.20
N GLN A 232 1.18 3.81 2.69
CA GLN A 232 2.32 4.31 3.44
C GLN A 232 1.86 5.15 4.64
N ALA A 233 0.91 6.06 4.45
CA ALA A 233 0.34 6.85 5.54
C ALA A 233 -0.28 5.94 6.62
N ARG A 234 -1.00 4.89 6.22
CA ARG A 234 -1.64 3.94 7.15
C ARG A 234 -0.61 3.16 7.99
N ILE A 235 0.53 2.79 7.41
CA ILE A 235 1.65 2.19 8.16
C ILE A 235 2.29 3.23 9.10
N GLY A 236 2.42 4.48 8.65
CA GLY A 236 2.97 5.60 9.45
C GLY A 236 2.12 6.01 10.64
N GLU A 237 0.85 5.60 10.71
CA GLU A 237 0.02 5.78 11.91
C GLU A 237 0.44 4.85 13.06
N LEU A 238 1.12 3.74 12.75
CA LEU A 238 1.59 2.75 13.72
C LEU A 238 3.09 2.83 14.00
N LEU A 239 3.86 3.26 13.01
CA LEU A 239 5.32 3.24 13.05
C LEU A 239 5.91 4.65 12.92
N PRO A 240 7.02 4.91 13.64
CA PRO A 240 7.92 6.02 13.33
C PRO A 240 8.39 6.02 11.87
N ALA A 241 8.78 7.19 11.35
CA ALA A 241 8.92 7.43 9.92
C ALA A 241 9.93 6.50 9.21
N LYS A 242 11.10 6.20 9.80
CA LYS A 242 12.09 5.31 9.17
C LYS A 242 11.58 3.88 9.12
N LEU A 243 10.99 3.42 10.22
CA LEU A 243 10.39 2.08 10.29
C LEU A 243 9.19 1.96 9.35
N ALA A 244 8.34 2.98 9.26
CA ALA A 244 7.20 3.00 8.35
C ALA A 244 7.66 2.87 6.89
N SER A 245 8.70 3.61 6.51
CA SER A 245 9.29 3.50 5.17
C SER A 245 9.85 2.10 4.91
N ARG A 246 10.58 1.51 5.86
CA ARG A 246 11.12 0.15 5.70
C ARG A 246 10.01 -0.89 5.58
N ALA A 247 9.02 -0.85 6.47
CA ALA A 247 7.88 -1.75 6.45
C ALA A 247 7.13 -1.62 5.13
N PHE A 248 6.87 -0.40 4.66
CA PHE A 248 6.18 -0.14 3.41
C PHE A 248 6.84 -0.82 2.20
N GLU A 249 8.16 -0.67 2.04
CA GLU A 249 8.92 -1.31 0.94
C GLU A 249 8.81 -2.83 0.96
N HIS A 250 8.55 -3.42 2.12
CA HIS A 250 8.41 -4.87 2.29
C HIS A 250 6.96 -5.37 2.17
N VAL A 251 5.98 -4.58 2.64
CA VAL A 251 4.54 -4.89 2.54
C VAL A 251 4.06 -4.79 1.10
N ARG A 252 4.33 -3.66 0.44
CA ARG A 252 3.71 -3.32 -0.85
C ARG A 252 3.84 -4.43 -1.91
N PRO A 253 5.02 -5.05 -2.14
CA PRO A 253 5.16 -6.06 -3.19
C PRO A 253 4.44 -7.38 -2.90
N ARG A 254 4.01 -7.61 -1.65
CA ARG A 254 3.41 -8.87 -1.18
C ARG A 254 1.89 -8.85 -1.15
N LEU A 255 1.28 -7.67 -1.24
CA LEU A 255 -0.16 -7.51 -1.18
C LEU A 255 -0.74 -7.32 -2.57
N GLY A 256 -1.74 -8.14 -2.92
CA GLY A 256 -2.63 -7.87 -4.05
C GLY A 256 -3.64 -6.76 -3.70
N ALA A 257 -4.39 -6.30 -4.70
CA ALA A 257 -5.40 -5.25 -4.50
C ALA A 257 -6.41 -5.56 -3.39
N PRO A 258 -6.97 -6.79 -3.26
CA PRO A 258 -7.90 -7.11 -2.18
C PRO A 258 -7.26 -7.00 -0.79
N GLN A 259 -6.00 -7.43 -0.63
CA GLN A 259 -5.30 -7.33 0.65
C GLN A 259 -4.94 -5.87 0.97
N VAL A 260 -4.48 -5.10 -0.02
CA VAL A 260 -4.23 -3.66 0.19
C VAL A 260 -5.52 -2.96 0.62
N TRP A 261 -6.65 -3.30 -0.01
CA TRP A 261 -7.95 -2.74 0.34
C TRP A 261 -8.37 -3.02 1.78
N ASP A 262 -8.27 -4.28 2.18
CA ASP A 262 -8.51 -4.71 3.56
C ASP A 262 -7.67 -3.91 4.56
N ARG A 263 -6.36 -3.77 4.29
CA ARG A 263 -5.44 -3.00 5.15
C ARG A 263 -5.73 -1.51 5.17
N LEU A 264 -6.17 -0.92 4.06
CA LEU A 264 -6.57 0.48 4.03
C LEU A 264 -7.83 0.72 4.88
N ARG A 265 -8.80 -0.20 4.84
CA ARG A 265 -10.06 -0.07 5.59
C ARG A 265 -9.89 -0.38 7.08
N HIS A 266 -9.24 -1.48 7.39
CA HIS A 266 -9.20 -2.02 8.76
C HIS A 266 -7.89 -1.71 9.48
N GLY A 267 -6.88 -1.20 8.76
CA GLY A 267 -5.56 -0.94 9.30
C GLY A 267 -4.69 -2.19 9.40
N PHE A 268 -3.57 -2.02 10.07
CA PHE A 268 -2.64 -3.10 10.36
C PHE A 268 -2.64 -3.39 11.86
N GLN A 269 -2.35 -4.64 12.22
CA GLN A 269 -2.08 -4.98 13.60
C GLN A 269 -0.58 -4.80 13.87
N VAL A 270 -0.23 -4.23 15.03
CA VAL A 270 1.18 -3.98 15.39
C VAL A 270 2.04 -5.27 15.31
N PRO A 271 1.60 -6.44 15.82
CA PRO A 271 2.39 -7.67 15.69
C PRO A 271 2.71 -8.05 14.23
N GLU A 272 1.75 -7.89 13.30
CA GLU A 272 1.96 -8.20 11.87
C GLU A 272 3.00 -7.27 11.23
N VAL A 273 2.98 -5.99 11.62
CA VAL A 273 3.93 -5.00 11.13
C VAL A 273 5.33 -5.24 11.70
N LEU A 274 5.43 -5.66 12.97
CA LEU A 274 6.70 -6.06 13.58
C LEU A 274 7.30 -7.29 12.89
N GLU A 275 6.50 -8.31 12.57
CA GLU A 275 6.98 -9.46 11.80
C GLU A 275 7.40 -9.07 10.38
N THR A 276 6.71 -8.11 9.76
CA THR A 276 7.12 -7.52 8.48
C THR A 276 8.48 -6.83 8.60
N LEU A 277 8.71 -6.04 9.65
CA LEU A 277 10.01 -5.41 9.91
C LEU A 277 11.11 -6.46 10.08
N ARG A 278 10.85 -7.52 10.86
CA ARG A 278 11.79 -8.63 11.03
C ARG A 278 12.15 -9.27 9.68
N ALA A 279 11.14 -9.60 8.87
CA ALA A 279 11.35 -10.17 7.54
C ALA A 279 12.13 -9.21 6.61
N SER A 280 11.94 -7.89 6.77
CA SER A 280 12.73 -6.89 6.05
C SER A 280 14.18 -6.82 6.50
N TYR A 281 14.48 -7.07 7.78
CA TYR A 281 15.87 -7.17 8.24
C TYR A 281 16.51 -8.47 7.76
N GLU A 282 15.74 -9.57 7.78
CA GLU A 282 16.19 -10.88 7.29
C GLU A 282 16.58 -10.84 5.80
N SER A 283 15.79 -10.16 4.95
CA SER A 283 16.14 -10.00 3.53
C SER A 283 17.42 -9.21 3.29
N GLN A 284 17.90 -8.48 4.30
CA GLN A 284 19.17 -7.75 4.30
C GLN A 284 20.22 -8.44 5.19
N GLN A 285 20.08 -9.74 5.45
CA GLN A 285 20.97 -10.54 6.30
C GLN A 285 21.21 -9.90 7.67
N PHE A 286 20.17 -9.27 8.23
CA PHE A 286 20.19 -8.57 9.50
C PHE A 286 21.30 -7.51 9.61
N SER A 287 21.69 -6.92 8.47
CA SER A 287 22.65 -5.82 8.43
C SER A 287 22.22 -4.68 9.36
N ARG A 288 23.20 -4.09 10.05
CA ARG A 288 22.95 -3.09 11.09
C ARG A 288 22.30 -1.84 10.48
N PRO A 289 21.08 -1.44 10.88
CA PRO A 289 20.45 -0.24 10.38
C PRO A 289 21.14 1.04 10.89
N ASP A 290 20.78 2.18 10.32
CA ASP A 290 21.35 3.47 10.69
C ASP A 290 21.02 3.86 12.15
N GLY A 291 21.60 4.96 12.64
CA GLY A 291 21.41 5.40 14.03
C GLY A 291 19.97 5.79 14.36
N ALA A 292 19.28 6.47 13.43
CA ALA A 292 17.93 6.98 13.65
C ALA A 292 16.91 5.85 13.65
N GLU A 293 17.01 4.93 12.68
CA GLU A 293 16.13 3.78 12.58
C GLU A 293 16.24 2.85 13.80
N ARG A 294 17.46 2.66 14.34
CA ARG A 294 17.65 1.88 15.57
C ARG A 294 17.05 2.55 16.80
N ALA A 295 17.13 3.87 16.91
CA ALA A 295 16.51 4.62 18.00
C ALA A 295 14.99 4.48 17.94
N GLU A 296 14.40 4.63 16.75
CA GLU A 296 12.97 4.42 16.52
C GLU A 296 12.54 2.98 16.87
N LEU A 297 13.32 1.97 16.48
CA LEU A 297 13.02 0.57 16.80
C LEU A 297 13.09 0.30 18.30
N ALA A 298 14.11 0.81 18.99
CA ALA A 298 14.23 0.65 20.43
C ALA A 298 13.02 1.28 21.15
N GLN A 299 12.63 2.49 20.77
CA GLN A 299 11.46 3.16 21.34
C GLN A 299 10.16 2.38 21.07
N LEU A 300 9.96 1.88 19.84
CA LEU A 300 8.76 1.11 19.50
C LEU A 300 8.62 -0.15 20.35
N LEU A 301 9.75 -0.82 20.63
CA LEU A 301 9.80 -2.06 21.42
C LEU A 301 9.69 -1.84 22.93
N GLU A 302 9.77 -0.61 23.43
CA GLU A 302 9.46 -0.30 24.83
C GLU A 302 7.95 -0.42 25.12
N ALA A 303 7.12 -0.19 24.10
CA ALA A 303 5.66 -0.24 24.21
C ALA A 303 5.04 -1.51 23.62
N ASN A 304 5.83 -2.34 22.91
CA ASN A 304 5.32 -3.50 22.19
C ASN A 304 6.25 -4.71 22.37
N ASP A 305 5.69 -5.81 22.83
CA ASP A 305 6.43 -7.05 23.03
C ASP A 305 6.72 -7.74 21.69
N ASN A 306 7.97 -7.69 21.24
CA ASN A 306 8.48 -8.55 20.17
C ASN A 306 9.92 -8.96 20.50
N VAL A 307 10.06 -10.14 21.11
CA VAL A 307 11.34 -10.64 21.63
C VAL A 307 12.40 -10.76 20.53
N PRO A 308 12.13 -11.32 19.33
CA PRO A 308 13.13 -11.40 18.26
C PRO A 308 13.71 -10.04 17.86
N LEU A 309 12.86 -9.02 17.63
CA LEU A 309 13.32 -7.67 17.29
C LEU A 309 14.04 -6.99 18.46
N ALA A 310 13.62 -7.23 19.70
CA ALA A 310 14.26 -6.68 20.88
C ALA A 310 15.70 -7.19 21.05
N LEU A 311 15.91 -8.48 20.83
CA LEU A 311 17.25 -9.09 20.83
C LEU A 311 18.12 -8.53 19.69
N LEU A 312 17.59 -8.38 18.47
CA LEU A 312 18.28 -7.75 17.35
C LEU A 312 18.68 -6.30 17.67
N SER A 313 17.74 -5.53 18.23
CA SER A 313 17.98 -4.15 18.66
C SER A 313 19.08 -4.05 19.73
N ALA A 314 19.09 -4.97 20.70
CA ALA A 314 20.13 -5.04 21.73
C ALA A 314 21.51 -5.38 21.14
N CYS A 315 21.59 -6.32 20.18
CA CYS A 315 22.81 -6.63 19.43
C CYS A 315 23.35 -5.39 18.70
N TRP A 316 22.53 -4.75 17.87
CA TRP A 316 22.94 -3.58 17.09
C TRP A 316 23.31 -2.37 17.94
N SER A 317 22.72 -2.24 19.13
CA SER A 317 22.98 -1.15 20.07
C SER A 317 24.14 -1.45 21.02
N ARG A 318 24.74 -2.65 20.96
CA ARG A 318 25.82 -3.12 21.83
C ARG A 318 25.47 -3.07 23.33
N ARG A 319 24.20 -3.27 23.67
CA ARG A 319 23.72 -3.29 25.07
C ARG A 319 23.83 -4.72 25.62
N LYS A 320 25.04 -5.12 26.02
CA LYS A 320 25.36 -6.52 26.38
C LYS A 320 24.52 -7.04 27.56
N GLU A 321 24.31 -6.20 28.57
CA GLU A 321 23.55 -6.55 29.78
C GLU A 321 22.07 -6.78 29.45
N GLN A 322 21.46 -5.86 28.67
CA GLN A 322 20.08 -6.00 28.21
C GLN A 322 19.90 -7.25 27.35
N LEU A 323 20.83 -7.50 26.42
CA LEU A 323 20.82 -8.71 25.59
C LEU A 323 20.83 -9.99 26.44
N ARG A 324 21.74 -10.07 27.42
CA ARG A 324 21.83 -11.25 28.31
C ARG A 324 20.57 -11.45 29.13
N GLN A 325 19.99 -10.39 29.67
CA GLN A 325 18.74 -10.45 30.42
C GLN A 325 17.59 -11.00 29.57
N GLN A 326 17.49 -10.57 28.31
CA GLN A 326 16.47 -11.07 27.39
C GLN A 326 16.72 -12.52 26.97
N LEU A 327 17.98 -12.90 26.70
CA LEU A 327 18.35 -14.27 26.36
C LEU A 327 18.10 -15.26 27.51
N ASP A 328 18.22 -14.82 28.76
CA ASP A 328 17.95 -15.64 29.94
C ASP A 328 16.47 -16.02 30.07
N GLY A 329 15.57 -15.18 29.57
CA GLY A 329 14.12 -15.43 29.58
C GLY A 329 13.61 -16.35 28.47
N LEU A 330 14.42 -16.68 27.46
CA LEU A 330 14.00 -17.50 26.30
C LEU A 330 13.86 -18.98 26.63
N GLU A 331 13.05 -19.73 25.89
CA GLU A 331 13.14 -21.19 25.94
C GLU A 331 14.48 -21.70 25.36
N GLU A 332 14.85 -22.94 25.67
CA GLU A 332 16.14 -23.52 25.25
C GLU A 332 16.30 -23.53 23.71
N SER A 333 15.22 -23.89 23.01
CA SER A 333 15.14 -23.95 21.55
C SER A 333 15.25 -22.55 20.92
N GLU A 334 14.54 -21.57 21.46
CA GLU A 334 14.55 -20.17 21.00
C GLU A 334 15.90 -19.51 21.22
N TYR A 335 16.51 -19.71 22.40
CA TYR A 335 17.86 -19.26 22.70
C TYR A 335 18.85 -19.82 21.69
N ARG A 336 18.82 -21.14 21.46
CA ARG A 336 19.72 -21.78 20.50
C ARG A 336 19.53 -21.22 19.09
N ALA A 337 18.29 -21.07 18.64
CA ALA A 337 17.97 -20.51 17.33
C ALA A 337 18.48 -19.08 17.17
N PHE A 338 18.28 -18.22 18.17
CA PHE A 338 18.76 -16.85 18.14
C PHE A 338 20.29 -16.75 18.18
N VAL A 339 20.97 -17.55 19.02
CA VAL A 339 22.43 -17.59 19.06
C VAL A 339 22.99 -17.99 17.71
N GLN A 340 22.43 -19.02 17.07
CA GLN A 340 22.85 -19.45 15.74
C GLN A 340 22.64 -18.34 14.70
N LEU A 341 21.50 -17.64 14.75
CA LEU A 341 21.21 -16.49 13.89
C LEU A 341 22.25 -15.37 14.08
N ALA A 342 22.52 -15.00 15.32
CA ALA A 342 23.40 -13.90 15.66
C ALA A 342 24.85 -14.17 15.25
N LEU A 343 25.32 -15.41 15.42
CA LEU A 343 26.65 -15.83 15.00
C LEU A 343 26.78 -15.91 13.48
N SER A 344 25.79 -16.51 12.80
CA SER A 344 25.82 -16.66 11.33
C SER A 344 25.82 -15.32 10.60
N ASN A 345 25.24 -14.28 11.20
CA ASN A 345 25.19 -12.92 10.65
C ASN A 345 26.18 -11.95 11.33
N ASN A 346 27.09 -12.44 12.17
CA ASN A 346 28.07 -11.62 12.89
C ASN A 346 27.46 -10.39 13.60
N LEU A 347 26.29 -10.55 14.22
CA LEU A 347 25.51 -9.44 14.78
C LEU A 347 26.15 -8.81 16.03
N THR A 348 26.91 -9.61 16.78
CA THR A 348 27.57 -9.19 18.01
C THR A 348 28.75 -10.11 18.33
N ASP A 349 29.55 -9.71 19.32
CA ASP A 349 30.62 -10.53 19.90
C ASP A 349 30.04 -11.82 20.51
N PRO A 350 30.55 -13.02 20.17
CA PRO A 350 30.08 -14.29 20.72
C PRO A 350 29.97 -14.29 22.25
N GLY A 351 30.90 -13.61 22.95
CA GLY A 351 30.86 -13.52 24.41
C GLY A 351 29.66 -12.73 24.98
N ALA A 352 29.02 -11.89 24.18
CA ALA A 352 27.81 -11.15 24.57
C ALA A 352 26.56 -12.03 24.56
N LEU A 353 26.58 -13.15 23.83
CA LEU A 353 25.46 -14.09 23.71
C LEU A 353 25.45 -15.16 24.81
N LEU A 354 26.51 -15.24 25.62
CA LEU A 354 26.61 -16.19 26.72
C LEU A 354 25.79 -15.77 27.94
N VAL A 355 24.93 -16.67 28.39
CA VAL A 355 24.13 -16.59 29.61
C VAL A 355 24.56 -17.69 30.59
N GLU A 356 24.59 -17.39 31.89
CA GLU A 356 24.94 -18.36 32.94
C GLU A 356 23.96 -19.55 32.90
N GLY A 357 24.49 -20.78 32.97
CA GLY A 357 23.68 -22.00 32.90
C GLY A 357 23.29 -22.47 31.48
N ARG A 358 23.47 -21.63 30.45
CA ARG A 358 23.16 -21.95 29.03
C ARG A 358 24.36 -22.27 28.16
N GLY A 359 25.52 -22.56 28.78
CA GLY A 359 26.78 -22.80 28.08
C GLY A 359 26.74 -23.95 27.07
N GLN A 360 26.02 -25.04 27.40
CA GLN A 360 25.91 -26.21 26.51
C GLN A 360 25.18 -25.88 25.20
N GLN A 361 24.05 -25.17 25.28
CA GLN A 361 23.28 -24.74 24.13
C GLN A 361 24.08 -23.75 23.28
N PHE A 362 24.79 -22.82 23.94
CA PHE A 362 25.64 -21.87 23.28
C PHE A 362 26.77 -22.54 22.49
N VAL A 363 27.54 -23.43 23.13
CA VAL A 363 28.66 -24.14 22.48
C VAL A 363 28.16 -24.95 21.28
N SER A 364 27.03 -25.64 21.43
CA SER A 364 26.39 -26.36 20.33
C SER A 364 26.02 -25.44 19.15
N ALA A 365 25.40 -24.29 19.42
CA ALA A 365 25.07 -23.30 18.39
C ALA A 365 26.33 -22.67 17.76
N TYR A 366 27.34 -22.36 18.55
CA TYR A 366 28.59 -21.76 18.10
C TYR A 366 29.37 -22.66 17.13
N LEU A 367 29.49 -23.93 17.49
CA LEU A 367 30.15 -24.94 16.66
C LEU A 367 29.36 -25.26 15.39
N ALA A 368 28.05 -25.02 15.37
CA ALA A 368 27.20 -25.19 14.20
C ALA A 368 27.25 -23.98 13.25
N ALA A 369 27.26 -22.75 13.80
CA ALA A 369 27.18 -21.51 13.04
C ALA A 369 28.51 -21.04 12.44
N THR A 370 29.63 -21.32 13.14
CA THR A 370 30.93 -20.75 12.79
C THR A 370 31.72 -21.71 11.90
N LEU A 371 32.23 -21.23 10.77
CA LEU A 371 33.15 -22.00 9.93
C LEU A 371 34.39 -22.41 10.73
N ARG A 372 34.98 -23.57 10.42
CA ARG A 372 36.09 -24.13 11.22
C ARG A 372 37.25 -23.13 11.37
N ASP A 373 37.59 -22.44 10.29
CA ASP A 373 38.75 -21.54 10.25
C ASP A 373 38.52 -20.18 10.95
N GLU A 374 37.27 -19.87 11.32
CA GLU A 374 36.89 -18.60 11.98
C GLU A 374 36.70 -18.77 13.51
N ARG A 375 36.93 -19.97 14.05
CA ARG A 375 36.71 -20.29 15.47
C ARG A 375 37.90 -19.87 16.33
N ASP A 376 37.75 -18.80 17.11
CA ASP A 376 38.68 -18.48 18.20
C ASP A 376 38.29 -19.28 19.46
N VAL A 377 38.69 -20.56 19.49
CA VAL A 377 38.42 -21.46 20.62
C VAL A 377 39.03 -20.94 21.93
N PRO A 378 40.26 -20.38 21.98
CA PRO A 378 40.76 -19.75 23.19
C PRO A 378 39.88 -18.62 23.74
N ALA A 379 39.44 -17.67 22.89
CA ALA A 379 38.54 -16.61 23.33
C ALA A 379 37.19 -17.14 23.80
N LEU A 380 36.66 -18.18 23.14
CA LEU A 380 35.46 -18.88 23.58
C LEU A 380 35.63 -19.48 24.98
N VAL A 381 36.73 -20.19 25.25
CA VAL A 381 37.00 -20.79 26.57
C VAL A 381 37.09 -19.72 27.64
N GLU A 382 37.81 -18.61 27.38
CA GLU A 382 37.85 -17.48 28.32
C GLU A 382 36.45 -16.92 28.60
N ALA A 383 35.61 -16.76 27.57
CA ALA A 383 34.25 -16.25 27.74
C ALA A 383 33.34 -17.21 28.53
N LEU A 384 33.48 -18.52 28.31
CA LEU A 384 32.77 -19.55 29.08
C LEU A 384 33.18 -19.54 30.56
N LEU A 385 34.46 -19.37 30.86
CA LEU A 385 34.94 -19.27 32.23
C LEU A 385 34.43 -18.00 32.92
N ARG A 386 34.50 -16.84 32.24
CA ARG A 386 33.97 -15.57 32.77
C ARG A 386 32.47 -15.61 33.08
N THR A 387 31.71 -16.41 32.33
CA THR A 387 30.26 -16.58 32.51
C THR A 387 29.87 -17.81 33.33
N ARG A 388 30.84 -18.43 34.04
CA ARG A 388 30.65 -19.59 34.93
C ARG A 388 30.07 -20.82 34.24
N ASN A 389 30.28 -20.96 32.94
CA ASN A 389 29.85 -22.08 32.11
C ASN A 389 30.96 -23.13 31.89
N ALA A 390 31.85 -23.34 32.87
CA ALA A 390 33.02 -24.22 32.71
C ALA A 390 32.65 -25.70 32.47
N ASN A 391 31.46 -26.12 32.90
CA ASN A 391 30.94 -27.47 32.73
C ASN A 391 30.74 -27.90 31.26
N CYS A 392 30.62 -26.96 30.32
CA CYS A 392 30.43 -27.28 28.90
C CYS A 392 31.75 -27.43 28.11
N LEU A 393 32.90 -27.09 28.72
CA LEU A 393 34.23 -27.22 28.09
C LEU A 393 34.54 -28.61 27.50
N PRO A 394 34.11 -29.75 28.10
CA PRO A 394 34.33 -31.07 27.50
C PRO A 394 33.79 -31.24 26.07
N GLN A 395 32.80 -30.45 25.65
CA GLN A 395 32.26 -30.52 24.27
C GLN A 395 33.26 -30.01 23.23
N LEU A 396 34.20 -29.15 23.63
CA LEU A 396 35.22 -28.59 22.74
C LEU A 396 36.38 -29.56 22.48
N ARG A 397 36.47 -30.70 23.18
CA ARG A 397 37.58 -31.66 23.04
C ARG A 397 37.81 -32.11 21.60
N LYS A 398 36.74 -32.34 20.85
CA LYS A 398 36.81 -32.80 19.45
C LYS A 398 37.38 -31.75 18.49
N HIS A 399 37.50 -30.51 18.94
CA HIS A 399 38.00 -29.38 18.15
C HIS A 399 39.41 -28.97 18.53
N LEU A 400 39.99 -29.54 19.60
CA LEU A 400 41.36 -29.22 20.02
C LEU A 400 42.41 -29.66 18.99
N THR A 401 42.11 -30.71 18.19
CA THR A 401 43.01 -31.20 17.13
C THR A 401 43.11 -30.25 15.94
N ASP A 402 42.16 -29.34 15.81
CA ASP A 402 42.11 -28.37 14.70
C ASP A 402 42.86 -27.06 15.05
N LEU A 403 43.36 -26.93 16.30
CA LEU A 403 44.00 -25.71 16.80
C LEU A 403 45.50 -25.66 16.52
N THR A 404 46.02 -24.44 16.40
CA THR A 404 47.45 -24.19 16.25
C THR A 404 48.20 -24.35 17.59
N ASP A 405 49.52 -24.58 17.52
CA ASP A 405 50.41 -24.62 18.70
C ASP A 405 50.24 -23.39 19.61
N ARG A 406 50.08 -22.21 19.02
CA ARG A 406 49.89 -20.95 19.77
C ARG A 406 48.57 -20.95 20.54
N GLU A 407 47.50 -21.44 19.94
CA GLU A 407 46.18 -21.51 20.57
C GLU A 407 46.14 -22.58 21.66
N LEU A 408 46.74 -23.75 21.43
CA LEU A 408 46.85 -24.81 22.42
C LEU A 408 47.68 -24.38 23.64
N LYS A 409 48.81 -23.70 23.45
CA LYS A 409 49.59 -23.11 24.56
C LYS A 409 48.80 -22.05 25.33
N ARG A 410 48.01 -21.23 24.64
CA ARG A 410 47.12 -20.27 25.30
C ARG A 410 46.06 -20.99 26.15
N LEU A 411 45.46 -22.05 25.62
CA LEU A 411 44.49 -22.88 26.36
C LEU A 411 45.12 -23.59 27.56
N GLU A 412 46.35 -24.09 27.44
CA GLU A 412 47.10 -24.69 28.54
C GLU A 412 47.33 -23.68 29.67
N GLY A 413 47.76 -22.45 29.32
CA GLY A 413 47.89 -21.35 30.29
C GLY A 413 46.56 -21.03 30.99
N ILE A 414 45.47 -20.90 30.23
CA ILE A 414 44.12 -20.66 30.78
C ILE A 414 43.73 -21.80 31.75
N ALA A 415 44.00 -23.05 31.39
CA ALA A 415 43.67 -24.22 32.21
C ALA A 415 44.50 -24.28 33.50
N ALA A 416 45.78 -23.93 33.45
CA ALA A 416 46.66 -23.90 34.62
C ALA A 416 46.28 -22.79 35.62
N GLU A 417 45.81 -21.64 35.12
CA GLU A 417 45.48 -20.47 35.95
C GLU A 417 44.06 -20.52 36.55
N ASN A 418 43.15 -21.31 35.99
CA ASN A 418 41.74 -21.32 36.40
C ASN A 418 41.32 -22.67 36.99
N ALA A 419 41.21 -22.73 38.34
CA ALA A 419 40.79 -23.92 39.08
C ALA A 419 39.36 -24.41 38.74
N THR A 420 38.55 -23.60 38.05
CA THR A 420 37.19 -23.95 37.60
C THR A 420 37.18 -24.78 36.31
N VAL A 421 38.32 -24.90 35.62
CA VAL A 421 38.43 -25.71 34.40
C VAL A 421 38.32 -27.20 34.77
N PRO A 422 37.41 -27.97 34.15
CA PRO A 422 37.31 -29.41 34.42
C PRO A 422 38.64 -30.11 34.11
N PRO A 423 39.17 -30.97 35.02
CA PRO A 423 40.46 -31.62 34.84
C PRO A 423 40.58 -32.34 33.49
N ALA A 424 39.51 -33.02 33.10
CA ALA A 424 39.48 -33.78 31.87
C ALA A 424 39.45 -32.90 30.58
N PHE A 425 39.16 -31.59 30.68
CA PHE A 425 39.43 -30.65 29.58
C PHE A 425 40.91 -30.25 29.54
N GLY A 426 41.52 -29.94 30.70
CA GLY A 426 42.96 -29.65 30.79
C GLY A 426 43.84 -30.80 30.29
N GLU A 427 43.51 -32.04 30.67
CA GLU A 427 44.17 -33.25 30.16
C GLU A 427 44.05 -33.38 28.64
N ALA A 428 42.89 -33.05 28.08
CA ALA A 428 42.68 -33.09 26.63
C ALA A 428 43.50 -32.02 25.89
N VAL A 429 43.68 -30.84 26.49
CA VAL A 429 44.57 -29.79 25.93
C VAL A 429 46.02 -30.24 25.98
N ALA A 430 46.49 -30.78 27.10
CA ALA A 430 47.85 -31.30 27.24
C ALA A 430 48.12 -32.45 26.24
N ALA A 431 47.15 -33.34 26.04
CA ALA A 431 47.24 -34.43 25.07
C ALA A 431 47.28 -33.90 23.62
N ALA A 432 46.48 -32.87 23.28
CA ALA A 432 46.51 -32.24 21.97
C ALA A 432 47.83 -31.49 21.70
N LEU A 433 48.41 -30.86 22.73
CA LEU A 433 49.72 -30.20 22.62
C LEU A 433 50.85 -31.22 22.41
N ALA A 434 50.80 -32.35 23.13
CA ALA A 434 51.80 -33.42 23.01
C ALA A 434 51.73 -34.18 21.67
N SER A 435 50.59 -34.14 20.97
CA SER A 435 50.41 -34.77 19.66
C SER A 435 50.86 -33.91 18.48
N LEU A 436 51.20 -32.64 18.73
CA LEU A 436 51.75 -31.77 17.69
C LEU A 436 53.10 -32.33 17.21
N PRO A 437 53.38 -32.31 15.89
CA PRO A 437 54.68 -32.71 15.38
C PRO A 437 55.76 -31.84 16.01
N LEU A 438 56.74 -32.48 16.66
CA LEU A 438 57.89 -31.79 17.26
C LEU A 438 58.41 -30.77 16.25
N PRO A 439 58.58 -29.49 16.64
CA PRO A 439 59.06 -28.46 15.74
C PRO A 439 60.38 -28.96 15.16
N GLY A 440 60.37 -29.28 13.86
CA GLY A 440 61.45 -29.99 13.19
C GLY A 440 62.79 -29.37 13.58
N GLY A 441 63.56 -30.12 14.37
CA GLY A 441 64.78 -29.61 14.98
C GLY A 441 65.71 -29.02 13.93
N VAL A 442 66.12 -27.77 14.14
CA VAL A 442 67.36 -27.07 13.69
C VAL A 442 67.73 -27.12 12.19
N THR A 443 67.07 -27.89 11.35
CA THR A 443 67.41 -28.09 9.94
C THR A 443 66.70 -27.10 9.01
N GLY A 444 65.68 -26.39 9.48
CA GLY A 444 64.95 -25.36 8.71
C GLY A 444 65.69 -24.01 8.61
N VAL A 445 66.52 -23.65 9.60
CA VAL A 445 67.29 -22.40 9.56
C VAL A 445 68.44 -22.49 8.54
N PHE A 446 69.04 -23.67 8.36
CA PHE A 446 70.05 -23.89 7.32
C PHE A 446 69.46 -23.93 5.90
N ARG A 447 68.18 -24.27 5.71
CA ARG A 447 67.55 -24.29 4.38
C ARG A 447 67.16 -22.90 3.85
N LYS A 448 67.02 -21.90 4.72
CA LYS A 448 66.88 -20.47 4.32
C LYS A 448 68.23 -19.78 4.09
N LEU A 449 69.33 -20.32 4.61
CA LEU A 449 70.70 -19.81 4.37
C LEU A 449 71.36 -20.39 3.10
N PHE A 450 70.82 -21.46 2.51
CA PHE A 450 71.39 -22.13 1.31
C PHE A 450 70.45 -22.21 0.09
N ARG A 451 69.37 -21.42 0.04
CA ARG A 451 68.67 -21.13 -1.22
C ARG A 451 69.16 -19.80 -1.79
N ARG A 452 70.24 -19.87 -2.56
CA ARG A 452 70.53 -18.93 -3.66
C ARG A 452 70.04 -19.57 -4.95
#